data_AF-A0A1Q7TD37-F1
#
_entry.id   AF-A0A1Q7TD37-F1
#
_cell.length_a   1.000
_cell.length_b   1.000
_cell.length_c   1.000
_cell.angle_alpha   90.00
_cell.angle_beta   90.00
_cell.angle_gamma   90.00
#
_symmetry.space_group_name_H-M   'P 1'
#
loop_
_entity.id
_entity.type
_entity.pdbx_description
1 polymer ?
#
loop_
_entity_poly.entity_id
_entity_poly.type
_entity_poly.pdbx_seq_one_letter_code
_entity_poly.pdbx_strand_id
1 'polypeptide(L)'
;MLRVDLRELARGGAVETQGELKQDDPALEGVDISLRDPVSVTGRLQSIGEGRFYWQGAARTVVEGECRRCLTPLGTPLRLEIGALFTHDPDALDDPDSYAVAPDATEIDVTPAVREELLLAAPRFVLCRDDCKGLCPQCGKDLNAGPCDCEPATEARWQPLKALKDKLRS
;
A
#
# COMPACT_ATOMS: atom_id res chain seq x y z
N MET A 1 -18.61 5.45 -5.99
CA MET A 1 -18.44 6.42 -4.89
C MET A 1 -18.76 5.69 -3.61
N LEU A 2 -17.85 5.74 -2.63
CA LEU A 2 -18.00 5.02 -1.36
C LEU A 2 -18.62 5.96 -0.34
N ARG A 3 -19.94 6.14 -0.45
CA ARG A 3 -20.70 7.05 0.43
C ARG A 3 -21.73 6.29 1.23
N VAL A 4 -21.92 6.71 2.48
CA VAL A 4 -22.84 6.09 3.42
C VAL A 4 -23.84 7.14 3.90
N ASP A 5 -25.14 6.87 3.70
CA ASP A 5 -26.22 7.77 4.15
C ASP A 5 -26.43 7.65 5.67
N LEU A 6 -26.23 8.75 6.38
CA LEU A 6 -26.37 8.81 7.84
C LEU A 6 -27.81 8.61 8.31
N ARG A 7 -28.81 8.86 7.45
CA ARG A 7 -30.23 8.64 7.79
C ARG A 7 -30.57 7.17 7.92
N GLU A 8 -29.76 6.27 7.34
CA GLU A 8 -29.93 4.83 7.51
C GLU A 8 -29.46 4.36 8.90
N LEU A 9 -28.46 5.02 9.48
CA LEU A 9 -28.01 4.75 10.87
C LEU A 9 -29.10 5.10 11.90
N ALA A 10 -29.87 6.15 11.65
CA ALA A 10 -30.96 6.57 12.54
C ALA A 10 -32.09 5.53 12.66
N ARG A 11 -32.19 4.57 11.72
CA ARG A 11 -33.16 3.46 11.77
C ARG A 11 -32.67 2.26 12.60
N GLY A 12 -31.46 2.36 13.15
CA GLY A 12 -30.86 1.40 14.08
C GLY A 12 -29.80 0.52 13.42
N GLY A 13 -28.61 0.47 14.03
CA GLY A 13 -27.56 -0.49 13.69
C GLY A 13 -26.38 0.10 12.93
N ALA A 14 -25.65 -0.78 12.24
CA ALA A 14 -24.56 -0.41 11.33
C ALA A 14 -25.09 -0.35 9.90
N VAL A 15 -24.53 0.53 9.08
CA VAL A 15 -24.83 0.58 7.64
C VAL A 15 -23.69 -0.05 6.87
N GLU A 16 -24.00 -1.10 6.13
CA GLU A 16 -23.03 -1.76 5.26
C GLU A 16 -22.68 -0.87 4.07
N THR A 17 -21.42 -0.90 3.68
CA THR A 17 -20.85 -0.14 2.56
C THR A 17 -20.22 -1.12 1.61
N GLN A 18 -20.59 -1.06 0.34
CA GLN A 18 -19.93 -1.81 -0.72
C GLN A 18 -19.71 -0.90 -1.92
N GLY A 19 -18.54 -1.00 -2.52
CA GLY A 19 -18.26 -0.30 -3.76
C GLY A 19 -16.84 -0.52 -4.23
N GLU A 20 -16.44 0.28 -5.21
CA GLU A 20 -15.14 0.17 -5.85
C GLU A 20 -14.49 1.54 -6.01
N LEU A 21 -13.17 1.57 -5.79
CA LEU A 21 -12.30 2.64 -6.27
C LEU A 21 -11.78 2.25 -7.64
N LYS A 22 -11.83 3.17 -8.61
CA LYS A 22 -11.32 2.87 -9.94
C LYS A 22 -9.80 2.79 -9.94
N GLN A 23 -9.26 2.05 -10.89
CA GLN A 23 -7.82 1.91 -11.09
C GLN A 23 -7.12 3.23 -11.52
N ASP A 24 -7.87 4.13 -12.16
CA ASP A 24 -7.44 5.45 -12.63
C ASP A 24 -7.84 6.56 -11.64
N ASP A 25 -7.87 6.24 -10.35
CA ASP A 25 -8.27 7.20 -9.33
C ASP A 25 -7.28 8.39 -9.29
N PRO A 26 -7.76 9.65 -9.34
CA PRO A 26 -6.90 10.82 -9.36
C PRO A 26 -5.97 10.94 -8.15
N ALA A 27 -6.32 10.34 -7.00
CA ALA A 27 -5.45 10.35 -5.82
C ALA A 27 -4.17 9.49 -5.99
N LEU A 28 -4.13 8.65 -7.03
CA LEU A 28 -2.95 7.86 -7.39
C LEU A 28 -2.06 8.58 -8.41
N GLU A 29 -2.52 9.69 -9.00
CA GLU A 29 -1.70 10.46 -9.94
C GLU A 29 -0.44 11.01 -9.25
N GLY A 30 0.72 10.75 -9.85
CA GLY A 30 2.01 11.20 -9.33
C GLY A 30 2.60 10.34 -8.22
N VAL A 31 1.92 9.25 -7.83
CA VAL A 31 2.46 8.25 -6.90
C VAL A 31 3.00 7.06 -7.69
N ASP A 32 4.07 6.43 -7.20
CA ASP A 32 4.72 5.26 -7.82
C ASP A 32 3.94 3.96 -7.54
N ILE A 33 2.64 3.98 -7.82
CA ILE A 33 1.70 2.87 -7.62
C ILE A 33 0.82 2.76 -8.86
N SER A 34 0.74 1.56 -9.45
CA SER A 34 -0.18 1.25 -10.53
C SER A 34 -1.12 0.13 -10.10
N LEU A 35 -2.40 0.27 -10.36
CA LEU A 35 -3.40 -0.75 -10.07
C LEU A 35 -3.74 -1.53 -11.33
N ARG A 36 -3.69 -2.86 -11.25
CA ARG A 36 -4.14 -3.74 -12.33
C ARG A 36 -5.66 -3.84 -12.38
N ASP A 37 -6.28 -3.92 -11.20
CA ASP A 37 -7.71 -4.11 -11.03
C ASP A 37 -8.28 -2.99 -10.14
N PRO A 38 -9.57 -2.64 -10.27
CA PRO A 38 -10.25 -1.75 -9.33
C PRO A 38 -10.11 -2.24 -7.88
N VAL A 39 -10.16 -1.31 -6.92
CA VAL A 39 -10.12 -1.66 -5.50
C VAL A 39 -11.52 -1.97 -5.03
N SER A 40 -11.80 -3.25 -4.76
CA SER A 40 -13.06 -3.66 -4.15
C SER A 40 -13.06 -3.35 -2.66
N VAL A 41 -14.09 -2.65 -2.19
CA VAL A 41 -14.23 -2.20 -0.80
C VAL A 41 -15.52 -2.72 -0.21
N THR A 42 -15.43 -3.27 0.99
CA THR A 42 -16.57 -3.66 1.83
C THR A 42 -16.35 -3.16 3.23
N GLY A 43 -17.38 -2.68 3.91
CA GLY A 43 -17.24 -2.25 5.29
C GLY A 43 -18.57 -1.92 5.91
N ARG A 44 -18.52 -1.39 7.13
CA ARG A 44 -19.69 -0.98 7.89
C ARG A 44 -19.40 0.31 8.64
N LEU A 45 -20.35 1.22 8.61
CA LEU A 45 -20.34 2.43 9.41
C LEU A 45 -21.23 2.23 10.65
N GLN A 46 -20.80 2.72 11.80
CA GLN A 46 -21.54 2.69 13.05
C GLN A 46 -21.49 4.05 13.74
N SER A 47 -22.59 4.47 14.36
CA SER A 47 -22.55 5.59 15.31
C SER A 47 -22.03 5.08 16.67
N ILE A 48 -21.03 5.76 17.21
CA ILE A 48 -20.40 5.42 18.50
C ILE A 48 -20.62 6.49 19.58
N GLY A 49 -21.39 7.53 19.26
CA GLY A 49 -21.64 8.69 20.09
C GLY A 49 -22.26 9.82 19.27
N GLU A 50 -22.58 10.92 19.93
CA GLU A 50 -23.15 12.09 19.26
C GLU A 50 -22.17 12.66 18.22
N GLY A 51 -22.57 12.62 16.95
CA GLY A 51 -21.77 13.10 15.82
C GLY A 51 -20.40 12.42 15.65
N ARG A 52 -20.23 11.20 16.18
CA ARG A 52 -19.05 10.34 16.01
C ARG A 52 -19.45 9.04 15.32
N PHE A 53 -18.80 8.76 14.21
CA PHE A 53 -19.08 7.59 13.38
C PHE A 53 -17.79 6.82 13.13
N TYR A 54 -17.79 5.52 13.43
CA TYR A 54 -16.65 4.67 13.18
C TYR A 54 -16.94 3.77 12.00
N TRP A 55 -16.05 3.79 11.02
CA TRP A 55 -16.10 2.91 9.85
C TRP A 55 -15.04 1.83 9.97
N GLN A 56 -15.45 0.59 9.78
CA GLN A 56 -14.55 -0.56 9.65
C GLN A 56 -14.76 -1.18 8.29
N GLY A 57 -13.69 -1.32 7.52
CA GLY A 57 -13.77 -1.91 6.19
C GLY A 57 -12.55 -2.73 5.83
N ALA A 58 -12.69 -3.46 4.74
CA ALA A 58 -11.62 -4.19 4.09
C ALA A 58 -11.62 -3.83 2.61
N ALA A 59 -10.42 -3.72 2.05
CA ALA A 59 -10.22 -3.43 0.64
C ALA A 59 -9.29 -4.46 0.00
N ARG A 60 -9.52 -4.78 -1.28
CA ARG A 60 -8.74 -5.76 -2.04
C ARG A 60 -8.46 -5.24 -3.44
N THR A 61 -7.23 -5.44 -3.89
CA THR A 61 -6.80 -5.09 -5.26
C THR A 61 -5.53 -5.86 -5.63
N VAL A 62 -5.05 -5.67 -6.85
CA VAL A 62 -3.74 -6.14 -7.32
C VAL A 62 -2.93 -4.93 -7.77
N VAL A 63 -1.81 -4.69 -7.10
CA VAL A 63 -0.84 -3.66 -7.49
C VAL A 63 0.04 -4.21 -8.60
N GLU A 64 0.14 -3.50 -9.70
CA GLU A 64 1.06 -3.79 -10.79
C GLU A 64 2.41 -3.11 -10.55
N GLY A 65 3.48 -3.86 -10.79
CA GLY A 65 4.83 -3.35 -10.69
C GLY A 65 5.84 -4.31 -11.28
N GLU A 66 7.12 -4.03 -11.01
CA GLU A 66 8.22 -4.83 -11.51
C GLU A 66 9.05 -5.40 -10.37
N CYS A 67 9.63 -6.57 -10.61
CA CYS A 67 10.54 -7.18 -9.66
C CYS A 67 11.75 -6.27 -9.48
N ARG A 68 12.02 -5.85 -8.25
CA ARG A 68 13.15 -4.95 -7.93
C ARG A 68 14.49 -5.49 -8.44
N ARG A 69 14.64 -6.81 -8.56
CA ARG A 69 15.91 -7.47 -8.91
C ARG A 69 16.06 -7.75 -10.40
N CYS A 70 15.01 -8.22 -11.07
CA CYS A 70 15.08 -8.68 -12.47
C CYS A 70 14.20 -7.89 -13.44
N LEU A 71 13.46 -6.89 -12.95
CA LEU A 71 12.53 -6.06 -13.71
C LEU A 71 11.40 -6.82 -14.43
N THR A 72 11.19 -8.10 -14.10
CA THR A 72 10.04 -8.84 -14.63
C THR A 72 8.75 -8.25 -14.06
N PRO A 73 7.76 -7.91 -14.90
CA PRO A 73 6.46 -7.44 -14.44
C PRO A 73 5.74 -8.48 -13.59
N LEU A 74 5.09 -8.05 -12.52
CA LEU A 74 4.24 -8.89 -11.67
C LEU A 74 3.08 -8.11 -11.07
N GLY A 75 2.00 -8.83 -10.78
CA GLY A 75 0.89 -8.34 -9.96
C GLY A 75 1.04 -8.84 -8.53
N THR A 76 0.97 -7.94 -7.56
CA THR A 76 1.02 -8.26 -6.13
C THR A 76 -0.35 -8.05 -5.52
N PRO A 77 -1.01 -9.12 -5.03
CA PRO A 77 -2.31 -8.99 -4.39
C PRO A 77 -2.17 -8.22 -3.06
N LEU A 78 -3.02 -7.23 -2.87
CA LEU A 78 -3.05 -6.39 -1.69
C LEU A 78 -4.39 -6.54 -0.98
N ARG A 79 -4.35 -6.72 0.35
CA ARG A 79 -5.52 -6.80 1.23
C ARG A 79 -5.31 -5.84 2.37
N LEU A 80 -6.29 -4.96 2.58
CA LEU A 80 -6.25 -3.88 3.56
C LEU A 80 -7.38 -4.11 4.57
N GLU A 81 -7.10 -3.79 5.82
CA GLU A 81 -8.09 -3.64 6.88
C GLU A 81 -8.03 -2.18 7.31
N ILE A 82 -9.17 -1.49 7.30
CA ILE A 82 -9.25 -0.03 7.40
C ILE A 82 -10.17 0.31 8.55
N GLY A 83 -9.69 1.15 9.47
CA GLY A 83 -10.48 1.74 10.53
C GLY A 83 -10.41 3.26 10.42
N ALA A 84 -11.55 3.94 10.39
CA ALA A 84 -11.60 5.38 10.25
C ALA A 84 -12.67 5.98 11.16
N LEU A 85 -12.29 7.04 11.90
CA LEU A 85 -13.22 7.83 12.70
C LEU A 85 -13.68 9.04 11.88
N PHE A 86 -14.98 9.29 11.86
CA PHE A 86 -15.58 10.44 11.23
C PHE A 86 -16.30 11.26 12.29
N THR A 87 -15.90 12.52 12.45
CA THR A 87 -16.32 13.35 13.58
C THR A 87 -16.30 14.84 13.23
N HIS A 88 -17.06 15.63 13.99
CA HIS A 88 -17.03 17.09 13.96
C HIS A 88 -16.29 17.69 15.17
N ASP A 89 -15.85 16.83 16.10
CA ASP A 89 -15.09 17.19 17.30
C ASP A 89 -13.64 17.53 16.92
N PRO A 90 -13.20 18.80 17.08
CA PRO A 90 -11.87 19.24 16.67
C PRO A 90 -10.76 18.55 17.47
N ASP A 91 -10.99 18.19 18.72
CA ASP A 91 -9.97 17.55 19.57
C ASP A 91 -9.65 16.12 19.08
N ALA A 92 -10.60 15.48 18.40
CA ALA A 92 -10.40 14.16 17.80
C ALA A 92 -9.73 14.21 16.42
N LEU A 93 -9.66 15.38 15.77
CA LEU A 93 -9.06 15.53 14.43
C LEU A 93 -7.53 15.62 14.46
N ASP A 94 -6.91 15.61 15.64
CA ASP A 94 -5.46 15.46 15.79
C ASP A 94 -4.99 14.02 15.52
N ASP A 95 -5.91 13.04 15.51
CA ASP A 95 -5.63 11.65 15.18
C ASP A 95 -5.60 11.45 13.64
N PRO A 96 -4.54 10.87 13.05
CA PRO A 96 -4.43 10.67 11.61
C PRO A 96 -5.52 9.79 11.00
N ASP A 97 -6.16 8.92 11.78
CA ASP A 97 -7.24 8.04 11.32
C ASP A 97 -8.62 8.72 11.45
N SER A 98 -8.64 10.03 11.72
CA SER A 98 -9.85 10.82 11.92
C SER A 98 -10.12 11.82 10.80
N TYR A 99 -11.36 11.86 10.34
CA TYR A 99 -11.83 12.66 9.23
C TYR A 99 -12.95 13.60 9.66
N ALA A 100 -12.85 14.85 9.22
CA ALA A 100 -13.85 15.86 9.52
C ALA A 100 -15.18 15.57 8.80
N VAL A 101 -16.29 15.68 9.54
CA VAL A 101 -17.65 15.63 9.00
C VAL A 101 -18.39 16.89 9.39
N ALA A 102 -19.13 17.46 8.44
CA ALA A 102 -19.94 18.64 8.71
C ALA A 102 -21.07 18.30 9.71
N PRO A 103 -21.42 19.20 10.66
CA PRO A 103 -22.47 18.93 11.64
C PRO A 103 -23.85 18.60 11.04
N ASP A 104 -24.12 19.11 9.83
CA ASP A 104 -25.35 18.90 9.05
C ASP A 104 -25.17 17.89 7.90
N ALA A 105 -24.07 17.15 7.90
CA ALA A 105 -23.81 16.12 6.90
C ALA A 105 -24.94 15.08 6.90
N THR A 106 -25.36 14.69 5.70
CA THR A 106 -26.33 13.60 5.49
C THR A 106 -25.66 12.33 4.95
N GLU A 107 -24.41 12.45 4.50
CA GLU A 107 -23.61 11.35 3.96
C GLU A 107 -22.17 11.45 4.49
N ILE A 108 -21.53 10.31 4.67
CA ILE A 108 -20.08 10.20 4.90
C ILE A 108 -19.42 9.60 3.67
N ASP A 109 -18.39 10.28 3.16
CA ASP A 109 -17.55 9.76 2.09
C ASP A 109 -16.33 9.06 2.70
N VAL A 110 -16.28 7.73 2.60
CA VAL A 110 -15.16 6.92 3.16
C VAL A 110 -14.02 6.74 2.15
N THR A 111 -14.16 7.31 0.94
CA THR A 111 -13.14 7.24 -0.11
C THR A 111 -11.76 7.75 0.34
N PRO A 112 -11.64 8.86 1.10
CA PRO A 112 -10.33 9.34 1.58
C PRO A 112 -9.60 8.31 2.44
N ALA A 113 -10.28 7.70 3.42
CA ALA A 113 -9.70 6.67 4.28
C ALA A 113 -9.19 5.45 3.50
N VAL A 114 -9.96 5.00 2.51
CA VAL A 114 -9.55 3.89 1.63
C VAL A 114 -8.33 4.26 0.80
N ARG A 115 -8.27 5.47 0.26
CA ARG A 115 -7.14 5.94 -0.55
C ARG A 115 -5.87 6.03 0.28
N GLU A 116 -5.94 6.60 1.47
CA GLU A 116 -4.79 6.76 2.35
C GLU A 116 -4.22 5.40 2.76
N GLU A 117 -5.06 4.48 3.21
CA GLU A 117 -4.62 3.11 3.56
C GLU A 117 -4.04 2.37 2.36
N LEU A 118 -4.62 2.53 1.17
CA LEU A 118 -4.07 1.95 -0.06
C LEU A 118 -2.66 2.46 -0.36
N LEU A 119 -2.44 3.78 -0.22
CA LEU A 119 -1.15 4.40 -0.45
C LEU A 119 -0.10 3.95 0.57
N LEU A 120 -0.51 3.79 1.84
CA LEU A 120 0.38 3.37 2.93
C LEU A 120 0.78 1.89 2.83
N ALA A 121 -0.15 1.03 2.42
CA ALA A 121 0.07 -0.40 2.35
C ALA A 121 0.70 -0.87 1.03
N ALA A 122 0.69 -0.05 -0.01
CA ALA A 122 1.27 -0.41 -1.30
C ALA A 122 2.77 -0.75 -1.17
N PRO A 123 3.20 -1.94 -1.64
CA PRO A 123 4.58 -2.37 -1.48
C PRO A 123 5.49 -1.60 -2.43
N ARG A 124 6.40 -0.80 -1.88
CA ARG A 124 7.40 -0.06 -2.68
C ARG A 124 8.36 -0.97 -3.44
N PHE A 125 8.58 -2.18 -2.94
CA PHE A 125 9.49 -3.15 -3.55
C PHE A 125 8.90 -4.54 -3.49
N VAL A 126 8.88 -5.22 -4.63
CA VAL A 126 8.39 -6.58 -4.76
C VAL A 126 9.41 -7.45 -5.47
N LEU A 127 9.37 -8.75 -5.20
CA LEU A 127 10.18 -9.74 -5.88
C LEU A 127 9.26 -10.71 -6.60
N CYS A 128 9.64 -11.14 -7.81
CA CYS A 128 8.91 -12.17 -8.54
C CYS A 128 8.95 -13.55 -7.86
N ARG A 129 9.90 -13.74 -6.93
CA ARG A 129 10.05 -14.88 -6.01
C ARG A 129 11.16 -14.59 -5.01
N ASP A 130 11.15 -15.29 -3.88
CA ASP A 130 12.07 -15.06 -2.75
C ASP A 130 13.55 -15.24 -3.13
N ASP A 131 13.86 -16.18 -4.02
CA ASP A 131 15.23 -16.51 -4.44
C ASP A 131 15.65 -15.85 -5.78
N CYS A 132 14.90 -14.86 -6.25
CA CYS A 132 15.17 -14.19 -7.53
C CYS A 132 16.61 -13.71 -7.60
N LYS A 133 17.40 -14.15 -8.58
CA LYS A 133 18.83 -13.85 -8.68
C LYS A 133 19.10 -12.42 -9.19
N GLY A 134 18.15 -11.85 -9.91
CA GLY A 134 18.22 -10.49 -10.46
C GLY A 134 19.04 -10.38 -11.73
N LEU A 135 19.28 -9.14 -12.16
CA LEU A 135 20.14 -8.85 -13.31
C LEU A 135 21.62 -8.82 -12.90
N CYS A 136 22.49 -9.19 -13.83
CA CYS A 136 23.93 -8.96 -13.69
C CYS A 136 24.19 -7.45 -13.66
N PRO A 137 24.89 -6.91 -12.63
CA PRO A 137 25.16 -5.48 -12.53
C PRO A 137 26.15 -4.96 -13.59
N GLN A 138 26.82 -5.85 -14.33
CA GLN A 138 27.76 -5.47 -15.39
C GLN A 138 27.13 -5.50 -16.79
N CYS A 139 26.38 -6.56 -17.14
CA CYS A 139 25.85 -6.75 -18.49
C CYS A 139 24.32 -6.77 -18.58
N GLY A 140 23.60 -6.71 -17.47
CA GLY A 140 22.13 -6.72 -17.45
C GLY A 140 21.50 -8.09 -17.75
N LYS A 141 22.27 -9.17 -17.95
CA LYS A 141 21.72 -10.51 -18.16
C LYS A 141 20.90 -10.96 -16.94
N ASP A 142 19.72 -11.52 -17.18
CA ASP A 142 18.91 -12.13 -16.13
C ASP A 142 19.59 -13.41 -15.59
N LEU A 143 20.09 -13.33 -14.35
CA LEU A 143 20.79 -14.43 -13.69
C LEU A 143 19.85 -15.58 -13.32
N ASN A 144 18.54 -15.37 -13.42
CA ASN A 144 17.54 -16.41 -13.30
C ASN A 144 17.52 -17.37 -14.48
N ALA A 145 17.86 -16.88 -15.68
CA ALA A 145 17.94 -17.70 -16.90
C ALA A 145 19.29 -18.44 -17.03
N GLY A 146 20.25 -18.15 -16.15
CA GLY A 146 21.56 -18.79 -16.11
C GLY A 146 22.69 -17.81 -15.80
N PRO A 147 23.92 -18.29 -15.55
CA PRO A 147 25.07 -17.44 -15.27
C PRO A 147 25.42 -16.56 -16.47
N CYS A 148 26.04 -15.41 -16.20
CA CYS A 148 26.70 -14.57 -17.21
C CYS A 148 28.21 -14.83 -17.24
N ASP A 149 28.87 -14.44 -18.32
CA ASP A 149 30.33 -14.56 -18.49
C ASP A 149 31.10 -13.34 -17.93
N CYS A 150 30.40 -12.42 -17.26
CA CYS A 150 31.04 -11.30 -16.59
C CYS A 150 31.98 -11.80 -15.49
N GLU A 151 33.18 -11.24 -15.43
CA GLU A 151 34.04 -11.45 -14.28
C GLU A 151 33.33 -10.97 -13.01
N PRO A 152 33.33 -11.76 -11.92
CA PRO A 152 32.80 -11.30 -10.65
C PRO A 152 33.45 -9.95 -10.33
N ALA A 153 32.63 -8.96 -9.94
CA ALA A 153 33.14 -7.68 -9.47
C ALA A 153 34.12 -7.97 -8.35
N THR A 154 35.41 -7.99 -8.69
CA THR A 154 36.41 -8.67 -7.89
C THR A 154 36.66 -7.82 -6.66
N GLU A 155 37.20 -8.48 -5.64
CA GLU A 155 37.50 -8.04 -4.28
C GLU A 155 38.33 -6.74 -4.13
N ALA A 156 38.46 -5.89 -5.16
CA ALA A 156 39.26 -4.66 -5.18
C ALA A 156 39.00 -3.76 -3.96
N ARG A 157 37.73 -3.58 -3.57
CA ARG A 157 37.33 -2.80 -2.38
C ARG A 157 37.80 -3.42 -1.05
N TRP A 158 38.03 -4.73 -1.02
CA TRP A 158 38.43 -5.48 0.17
C TRP A 158 39.92 -5.86 0.17
N GLN A 159 40.66 -5.52 -0.90
CA GLN A 159 42.12 -5.75 -0.98
C GLN A 159 42.88 -5.17 0.22
N PRO A 160 42.60 -3.95 0.70
CA PRO A 160 43.30 -3.41 1.88
C PRO A 160 43.06 -4.24 3.14
N LEU A 161 41.86 -4.83 3.29
CA LEU A 161 41.49 -5.64 4.45
C LEU A 161 42.08 -7.06 4.37
N LYS A 162 42.24 -7.61 3.16
CA LYS A 162 42.97 -8.86 2.92
C LYS A 162 44.44 -8.70 3.31
N ALA A 163 45.07 -7.62 2.86
CA ALA A 163 46.45 -7.27 3.24
C ALA A 163 46.61 -7.05 4.75
N LEU A 164 45.61 -6.47 5.43
CA LEU A 164 45.63 -6.31 6.88
C LEU A 164 45.49 -7.65 7.63
N LYS A 165 44.61 -8.55 7.15
CA LYS A 165 44.42 -9.89 7.72
C LYS A 165 45.69 -10.73 7.65
N ASP A 166 46.45 -10.63 6.56
CA ASP A 166 47.69 -11.38 6.39
C ASP A 166 48.78 -10.89 7.36
N LYS A 167 48.85 -9.59 7.63
CA LYS A 167 49.77 -8.99 8.64
C LYS A 167 49.44 -9.34 10.09
N LEU A 168 48.18 -9.67 10.38
CA LEU A 168 47.75 -10.06 11.74
C LEU A 168 47.95 -11.56 12.02
N ARG A 169 48.28 -12.34 10.97
CA ARG A 169 48.52 -13.79 11.06
C ARG A 169 50.00 -14.17 11.01
N SER A 170 50.87 -13.21 10.69
CA SER A 170 52.34 -13.27 10.84
C SER A 170 52.76 -12.79 12.21
#